data_AF-A0A6J5WTG2-F1
#
_entry.id   AF-A0A6J5WTG2-F1
#
_cell.length_a   1.000
_cell.length_b   1.000
_cell.length_c   1.000
_cell.angle_alpha   90.00
_cell.angle_beta   90.00
_cell.angle_gamma   90.00
#
_symmetry.space_group_name_H-M   'P 1'
#
loop_
_entity.id
_entity.type
_entity.pdbx_description
1 polymer ?
#
loop_
_entity_poly.entity_id
_entity_poly.type
_entity_poly.pdbx_seq_one_letter_code
_entity_poly.pdbx_strand_id
1 'polypeptide(L)'
;MGKVHGSLARAGKVRGQTPKVAKQDKKKKPRGRAHKRMQYNRRFVTAVVGFGKKRGPNSSEKVILVKSVVMIDPHKKLDEIPEINLASWNMIIGGLIIDWGV
;
A
#
# COMPACT_ATOMS: atom_id res chain seq x y z
N MET A 1 39.18 -39.77 9.17
CA MET A 1 37.91 -39.44 8.47
C MET A 1 36.76 -39.71 9.42
N GLY A 2 36.15 -38.65 9.97
CA GLY A 2 35.10 -38.78 11.01
C GLY A 2 33.73 -39.14 10.41
N LYS A 3 32.94 -39.91 11.15
CA LYS A 3 31.56 -40.28 10.78
C LYS A 3 30.66 -39.04 10.80
N VAL A 4 30.31 -38.54 9.61
CA VAL A 4 29.40 -37.39 9.46
C VAL A 4 27.98 -37.82 9.83
N HIS A 5 27.37 -37.15 10.81
CA HIS A 5 25.97 -37.35 11.18
C HIS A 5 25.07 -36.38 10.42
N GLY A 6 24.16 -36.95 9.62
CA GLY A 6 23.18 -36.21 8.83
C GLY A 6 22.89 -36.95 7.52
N SER A 7 21.67 -37.41 7.32
CA SER A 7 21.25 -37.99 6.04
C SER A 7 20.80 -36.89 5.07
N LEU A 8 21.11 -37.06 3.79
CA LEU A 8 20.71 -36.14 2.73
C LEU A 8 19.17 -36.08 2.54
N ALA A 9 18.44 -37.04 3.10
CA ALA A 9 16.99 -37.21 2.98
C ALA A 9 16.15 -36.00 3.44
N ARG A 10 16.71 -35.10 4.26
CA ARG A 10 16.00 -33.89 4.74
C ARG A 10 16.37 -32.61 3.99
N ALA A 11 17.22 -32.70 2.98
CA ALA A 11 17.61 -31.53 2.19
C ALA A 11 16.38 -30.92 1.50
N GLY A 12 16.21 -29.60 1.64
CA GLY A 12 15.12 -28.88 0.97
C GLY A 12 13.72 -28.99 1.61
N LYS A 13 13.54 -29.77 2.69
CA LYS A 13 12.22 -29.98 3.36
C LYS A 13 11.43 -28.68 3.56
N VAL A 14 12.07 -27.67 4.17
CA VAL A 14 11.39 -26.40 4.52
C VAL A 14 11.01 -25.61 3.26
N ARG A 15 11.89 -25.54 2.26
CA ARG A 15 11.63 -24.81 1.02
C ARG A 15 10.51 -25.46 0.19
N GLY A 16 10.40 -26.79 0.22
CA GLY A 16 9.32 -27.53 -0.44
C GLY A 16 7.98 -27.44 0.31
N GLN A 17 8.01 -27.35 1.64
CA GLN A 17 6.79 -27.21 2.46
C GLN A 17 6.16 -25.82 2.35
N THR A 18 6.95 -24.76 2.18
CA THR A 18 6.41 -23.40 2.07
C THR A 18 5.62 -23.20 0.77
N PRO A 19 4.37 -22.67 0.83
CA PRO A 19 3.57 -22.45 -0.37
C PRO A 19 4.27 -21.48 -1.31
N LYS A 20 4.30 -21.80 -2.60
CA LYS A 20 4.94 -20.97 -3.61
C LYS A 20 4.03 -19.80 -3.98
N VAL A 21 4.28 -18.64 -3.39
CA VAL A 21 3.55 -17.40 -3.72
C VAL A 21 4.18 -16.74 -4.96
N ALA A 22 3.37 -16.49 -5.99
CA ALA A 22 3.77 -15.73 -7.16
C ALA A 22 4.03 -14.26 -6.79
N LYS A 23 4.96 -13.60 -7.50
CA LYS A 23 5.19 -12.17 -7.29
C LYS A 23 3.98 -11.40 -7.83
N GLN A 24 3.41 -10.51 -7.02
CA GLN A 24 2.40 -9.57 -7.49
C GLN A 24 3.00 -8.59 -8.50
N ASP A 25 2.21 -8.26 -9.52
CA ASP A 25 2.56 -7.20 -10.47
C ASP A 25 2.56 -5.84 -9.78
N LYS A 26 3.64 -5.09 -9.96
CA LYS A 26 3.85 -3.78 -9.33
C LYS A 26 4.42 -2.81 -10.35
N LYS A 27 3.99 -1.55 -10.27
CA LYS A 27 4.55 -0.46 -11.08
C LYS A 27 6.06 -0.40 -10.87
N LYS A 28 6.80 -0.21 -11.97
CA LYS A 28 8.27 -0.10 -11.94
C LYS A 28 8.66 1.09 -11.06
N LYS A 29 9.57 0.87 -10.11
CA LYS A 29 10.17 1.97 -9.36
C LYS A 29 11.05 2.78 -10.32
N PRO A 30 10.98 4.13 -10.30
CA PRO A 30 11.87 4.94 -11.10
C PRO A 30 13.32 4.69 -10.65
N ARG A 31 14.26 4.79 -11.59
CA ARG A 31 15.70 4.51 -11.38
C ARG A 31 16.53 5.80 -11.44
N GLY A 32 17.78 5.74 -10.98
CA GLY A 32 18.74 6.83 -11.08
C GLY A 32 18.34 8.09 -10.32
N ARG A 33 18.44 9.25 -10.97
CA ARG A 33 18.19 10.57 -10.38
C ARG A 33 16.78 10.73 -9.83
N ALA A 34 15.77 10.22 -10.55
CA ALA A 34 14.38 10.28 -10.11
C ALA A 34 14.17 9.52 -8.79
N HIS A 35 14.82 8.37 -8.62
CA HIS A 35 14.77 7.62 -7.36
C HIS A 35 15.39 8.39 -6.20
N LYS A 36 16.59 8.96 -6.42
CA LYS A 36 17.31 9.74 -5.41
C LYS A 36 16.49 10.96 -4.97
N ARG A 37 15.83 11.66 -5.90
CA ARG A 37 14.94 12.79 -5.58
C ARG A 37 13.79 12.36 -4.66
N MET A 38 13.09 11.27 -4.99
CA MET A 38 12.02 10.76 -4.13
C MET A 38 12.52 10.35 -2.74
N GLN A 39 13.70 9.74 -2.65
CA GLN A 39 14.29 9.32 -1.37
C GLN A 39 14.67 10.53 -0.51
N TYR A 40 15.26 11.57 -1.10
CA TYR A 40 15.60 12.81 -0.39
C TYR A 40 14.35 13.50 0.15
N ASN A 41 13.34 13.69 -0.70
CA ASN A 41 12.09 14.33 -0.29
C ASN A 41 11.43 13.59 0.89
N ARG A 42 11.36 12.24 0.82
CA ARG A 42 10.79 11.41 1.88
C ARG A 42 11.56 11.46 3.21
N ARG A 43 12.88 11.65 3.17
CA ARG A 43 13.74 11.61 4.37
C ARG A 43 13.90 12.96 5.05
N PHE A 44 13.92 14.04 4.27
CA PHE A 44 14.36 15.35 4.77
C PHE A 44 13.33 16.46 4.58
N VAL A 45 12.58 16.45 3.48
CA VAL A 45 11.65 17.56 3.16
C VAL A 45 10.26 17.31 3.75
N THR A 46 9.73 16.11 3.56
CA THR A 46 8.37 15.74 4.01
C THR A 46 8.35 15.19 5.43
N ALA A 47 9.49 14.76 5.97
CA ALA A 47 9.57 14.17 7.30
C ALA A 47 9.46 15.26 8.38
N VAL A 48 8.26 15.46 8.93
CA VAL A 48 8.06 16.28 10.14
C VAL A 48 8.63 15.52 11.33
N VAL A 49 9.57 16.13 12.05
CA VAL A 49 10.13 15.58 13.29
C VAL A 49 9.08 15.75 14.39
N GLY A 50 8.19 14.77 14.52
CA GLY A 50 7.29 14.71 15.67
C GLY A 50 8.06 14.55 16.98
N PHE A 51 7.44 14.92 18.10
CA PHE A 51 8.01 14.71 19.43
C PHE A 51 8.21 13.20 19.69
N GLY A 52 9.37 12.84 20.23
CA GLY A 52 9.73 11.45 20.57
C GLY A 52 10.77 10.82 19.62
N LYS A 53 11.01 9.52 19.78
CA LYS A 53 12.03 8.78 19.01
C LYS A 53 11.60 8.65 17.55
N LYS A 54 12.50 9.01 16.62
CA LYS A 54 12.26 8.86 15.18
C LYS A 54 11.95 7.41 14.82
N ARG A 55 10.77 7.17 14.23
CA ARG A 55 10.37 5.85 13.73
C ARG A 55 11.16 5.48 12.47
N GLY A 56 11.49 4.20 12.34
CA GLY A 56 12.24 3.68 11.20
C GLY A 56 11.39 3.60 9.92
N PRO A 57 11.99 3.67 8.72
CA PRO A 57 11.27 3.64 7.43
C PRO A 57 10.41 2.39 7.15
N ASN A 58 10.59 1.31 7.90
CA ASN A 58 9.86 0.05 7.76
C ASN A 58 9.36 -0.45 9.13
N SER A 59 8.99 0.46 10.03
CA SER A 59 8.41 0.12 11.32
C SER A 59 6.97 -0.36 11.12
N SER A 60 6.73 -1.66 11.24
CA SER A 60 5.42 -2.30 11.06
C SER A 60 4.58 -2.29 12.33
N GLU A 61 4.64 -1.21 13.12
CA GLU A 61 3.68 -1.05 14.21
C GLU A 61 2.30 -0.84 13.60
N LYS A 62 1.31 -1.62 14.06
CA LYS A 62 -0.10 -1.37 13.75
C LYS A 62 -0.49 -0.08 14.45
N VAL A 63 -0.31 1.05 13.77
CA VAL A 63 -0.86 2.31 14.23
C VAL A 63 -2.37 2.19 14.07
N ILE A 64 -3.06 1.74 15.13
CA ILE A 64 -4.48 2.03 15.33
C ILE A 64 -4.54 3.52 15.66
N LEU A 65 -4.22 4.37 14.67
CA LEU A 65 -4.51 5.78 14.79
C LEU A 65 -5.96 5.92 14.37
N VAL A 66 -6.79 6.25 15.35
CA VAL A 66 -7.99 7.06 15.24
C VAL A 66 -8.06 7.72 13.84
N LYS A 67 -8.88 7.16 12.95
CA LYS A 67 -9.26 7.80 11.67
C LYS A 67 -10.23 8.96 11.98
N SER A 68 -9.82 9.92 12.80
CA SER A 68 -10.56 11.17 12.92
C SER A 68 -10.06 12.10 11.82
N VAL A 69 -10.79 12.10 10.70
CA VAL A 69 -10.82 13.17 9.68
C VAL A 69 -9.48 13.40 8.95
N VAL A 70 -9.52 13.53 7.62
CA VAL A 70 -8.36 13.74 6.70
C VAL A 70 -7.29 12.65 6.63
N MET A 71 -7.62 11.53 5.96
CA MET A 71 -6.82 10.96 4.86
C MET A 71 -7.56 9.77 4.26
N ILE A 72 -8.56 10.08 3.43
CA ILE A 72 -9.04 9.12 2.44
C ILE A 72 -8.13 9.32 1.22
N ASP A 73 -7.33 8.30 0.89
CA ASP A 73 -6.61 8.21 -0.38
C ASP A 73 -7.59 8.53 -1.53
N PRO A 74 -7.46 9.66 -2.26
CA PRO A 74 -8.39 10.00 -3.34
C PRO A 74 -8.34 8.97 -4.49
N HIS A 75 -7.28 8.18 -4.57
CA HIS A 75 -7.08 7.14 -5.57
C HIS A 75 -7.82 5.82 -5.30
N LYS A 76 -8.40 5.61 -4.11
CA LYS A 76 -9.18 4.38 -3.85
C LYS A 76 -10.68 4.57 -4.05
N LYS A 77 -11.17 5.82 -4.01
CA LYS A 77 -12.58 6.13 -4.25
C LYS A 77 -13.00 6.04 -5.72
N LEU A 78 -12.05 6.16 -6.65
CA LEU A 78 -12.35 6.15 -8.10
C LEU A 78 -12.50 4.74 -8.67
N ASP A 79 -11.88 3.74 -8.05
CA ASP A 79 -11.97 2.33 -8.48
C ASP A 79 -13.23 1.62 -7.93
N GLU A 80 -13.93 2.24 -6.97
CA GLU A 80 -15.19 1.74 -6.36
C GLU A 80 -16.45 2.38 -6.93
N ILE A 81 -16.34 3.36 -7.85
CA ILE A 81 -17.51 3.88 -8.56
C ILE A 81 -17.89 2.81 -9.57
N PRO A 82 -19.06 2.17 -9.43
CA PRO A 82 -19.45 1.19 -10.42
C PRO A 82 -19.68 1.96 -11.73
N GLU A 83 -19.03 1.54 -12.81
CA GLU A 83 -19.25 2.06 -14.17
C GLU A 83 -20.65 1.63 -14.64
N ILE A 84 -21.70 2.18 -14.03
CA ILE A 84 -23.07 1.88 -14.38
C ILE A 84 -23.60 3.11 -15.10
N ASN A 85 -23.76 2.94 -16.41
CA ASN A 85 -24.70 3.56 -17.36
C ASN A 85 -25.23 4.99 -17.04
N LEU A 86 -25.38 5.80 -18.09
CA LEU A 86 -25.97 7.15 -18.13
C LEU A 86 -27.20 7.37 -17.21
N ALA A 87 -28.00 6.32 -16.95
CA ALA A 87 -29.11 6.33 -16.00
C ALA A 87 -28.70 6.69 -14.55
N SER A 88 -27.54 6.23 -14.08
CA SER A 88 -27.05 6.49 -12.72
C SER A 88 -26.54 7.93 -12.55
N TRP A 89 -25.99 8.53 -13.61
CA TRP A 89 -25.58 9.94 -13.63
C TRP A 89 -26.78 10.89 -13.59
N ASN A 90 -27.87 10.55 -14.29
CA ASN A 90 -29.12 11.33 -14.26
C ASN A 90 -29.81 11.30 -12.88
N MET A 91 -29.71 10.19 -12.12
CA MET A 91 -30.20 10.17 -10.73
C MET A 91 -29.37 11.04 -9.79
N ILE A 92 -28.04 11.07 -9.95
CA ILE A 92 -27.14 11.88 -9.11
C ILE A 92 -27.32 13.37 -9.37
N ILE A 93 -27.47 13.79 -10.63
CA ILE A 93 -27.77 15.19 -10.98
C ILE A 93 -29.22 15.56 -10.64
N GLY A 94 -30.17 14.65 -10.84
CA GLY A 94 -31.58 14.87 -10.53
C GLY A 94 -31.85 15.11 -9.04
N GLY A 95 -31.09 14.47 -8.14
CA GLY A 95 -31.17 14.74 -6.70
C GLY A 95 -30.70 16.15 -6.29
N LEU A 96 -29.72 16.72 -7.01
CA LEU A 96 -29.18 18.05 -6.76
C LEU A 96 -30.10 19.20 -7.20
N ILE A 97 -31.05 18.93 -8.10
CA ILE A 97 -32.07 19.90 -8.56
C ILE A 97 -33.26 19.97 -7.58
N ILE A 98 -33.53 18.92 -6.80
CA ILE A 98 -34.62 18.91 -5.81
C ILE A 98 -34.21 19.65 -4.51
N ASP A 99 -32.92 19.70 -4.18
CA ASP A 99 -32.41 20.48 -3.03
C ASP A 99 -32.14 21.97 -3.35
N TRP A 100 -32.15 22.36 -4.62
CA TRP A 100 -32.21 23.76 -5.07
C TRP A 100 -33.57 24.03 -5.71
N GLY A 101 -34.63 23.80 -4.93
CA GLY A 101 -35.96 24.34 -5.25
C GLY A 101 -35.89 25.84 -5.53
N VAL A 102 -36.80 26.28 -6.40
CA VAL A 102 -37.28 27.66 -6.58
C VAL A 102 -36.79 28.65 -5.50
#